data_AF-A0A7V2L8F1-F1
#
_entry.id   AF-A0A7V2L8F1-F1
#
_cell.length_a   1.000
_cell.length_b   1.000
_cell.length_c   1.000
_cell.angle_alpha   90.00
_cell.angle_beta   90.00
_cell.angle_gamma   90.00
#
_symmetry.space_group_name_H-M   'P 1'
#
loop_
_entity.id
_entity.type
_entity.pdbx_description
1 polymer ?
#
loop_
_entity_poly.entity_id
_entity_poly.type
_entity_poly.pdbx_seq_one_letter_code
_entity_poly.pdbx_strand_id
1 'polypeptide(L)'
;MELQTRKLRIVYGALLILFGGLLLVETFIDLSAWVWIGALTIAGLGVYAVYATDRSERWLLVLSYTMLAIALMVALITLDVLQDSFVATYVLTAIALPFLYVYLSDRTHWWAIIPAYILLAIGVMVGLIEGGILDDNLVATYVLLSVAIPFFVIYARDRKQWWALIPGGITGLIGLALFVAEAAAEYIVPAVLIIVGAWVLIRQFTRREPTAMDAPEPVEPETDQLPAE
;
A
#
# COMPACT_ATOMS: atom_id res chain seq x y z
N MET A 1 40.07 15.05 -16.75
CA MET A 1 39.05 14.27 -16.01
C MET A 1 39.38 14.09 -14.52
N GLU A 2 40.63 13.90 -14.10
CA GLU A 2 40.97 13.66 -12.67
C GLU A 2 40.67 14.81 -11.69
N LEU A 3 40.72 16.08 -12.13
CA LEU A 3 40.45 17.22 -11.25
C LEU A 3 38.98 17.32 -10.79
N GLN A 4 38.04 16.84 -11.59
CA GLN A 4 36.62 16.81 -11.22
C GLN A 4 36.34 15.74 -10.17
N THR A 5 36.95 14.55 -10.28
CA THR A 5 36.76 13.46 -9.32
C THR A 5 37.40 13.76 -7.96
N ARG A 6 38.49 14.54 -7.91
CA ARG A 6 39.10 14.99 -6.64
C ARG A 6 38.25 16.04 -5.92
N LYS A 7 37.75 17.06 -6.63
CA LYS A 7 36.83 18.06 -6.05
C LYS A 7 35.55 17.41 -5.53
N LEU A 8 35.00 16.47 -6.29
CA LEU A 8 33.79 15.74 -5.93
C LEU A 8 34.00 14.89 -4.65
N ARG A 9 35.14 14.21 -4.50
CA ARG A 9 35.48 13.47 -3.25
C ARG A 9 35.63 14.38 -2.04
N ILE A 10 36.24 15.55 -2.21
CA ILE A 10 36.40 16.53 -1.12
C ILE A 10 35.03 17.08 -0.70
N VAL A 11 34.15 17.37 -1.65
CA VAL A 11 32.78 17.81 -1.36
C VAL A 11 32.00 16.72 -0.61
N TYR A 12 32.07 15.46 -1.06
CA TYR A 12 31.43 14.35 -0.35
C TYR A 12 32.03 14.12 1.05
N GLY A 13 33.36 14.23 1.20
CA GLY A 13 34.01 14.12 2.49
C GLY A 13 33.62 15.24 3.46
N ALA A 14 33.58 16.49 2.97
CA ALA A 14 33.14 17.65 3.77
C ALA A 14 31.66 17.54 4.16
N LEU A 15 30.80 17.11 3.23
CA LEU A 15 29.38 16.84 3.51
C LEU A 15 29.23 15.74 4.56
N LEU A 16 29.98 14.64 4.46
CA LEU A 16 29.96 13.55 5.45
C LEU A 16 30.39 14.03 6.84
N ILE A 17 31.43 14.88 6.92
CA ILE A 17 31.90 15.44 8.20
C ILE A 17 30.87 16.40 8.79
N LEU A 18 30.28 17.30 7.98
CA LEU A 18 29.23 18.22 8.43
C LEU A 18 27.99 17.47 8.88
N PHE A 19 27.54 16.50 8.09
CA PHE A 19 26.37 15.68 8.40
C PHE A 19 26.61 14.82 9.64
N GLY A 20 27.77 14.16 9.74
CA GLY A 20 28.15 13.38 10.92
C GLY A 20 28.27 14.24 12.18
N GLY A 21 28.81 15.45 12.05
CA GLY A 21 28.86 16.43 13.15
C GLY A 21 27.47 16.88 13.59
N LEU A 22 26.57 17.13 12.64
CA LEU A 22 25.17 17.49 12.92
C LEU A 22 24.45 16.36 13.67
N LEU A 23 24.60 15.11 13.23
CA LEU A 23 24.03 13.94 13.90
C LEU A 23 24.59 13.75 15.32
N LEU A 24 25.87 14.06 15.52
CA LEU A 24 26.48 14.01 16.85
C LEU A 24 25.84 15.06 17.76
N VAL A 25 25.66 16.29 17.26
CA VAL A 25 24.99 17.37 18.00
C VAL A 25 23.55 17.00 18.35
N GLU A 26 22.81 16.39 17.43
CA GLU A 26 21.45 15.89 17.68
C GLU A 26 21.42 14.80 18.77
N THR A 27 22.46 13.98 18.88
CA THR A 27 22.57 12.98 19.96
C THR A 27 22.79 13.63 21.33
N PHE A 28 23.50 14.77 21.38
CA PHE A 28 23.79 15.46 22.64
C PHE A 28 22.77 16.52 23.02
N ILE A 29 22.04 17.06 22.05
CA ILE A 29 20.98 18.04 22.21
C ILE A 29 19.71 17.37 21.71
N ASP A 30 18.88 16.86 22.62
CA ASP A 30 17.51 16.40 22.32
C ASP A 30 16.71 17.59 21.75
N LEU A 31 16.88 17.86 20.45
CA LEU A 31 16.20 18.92 19.75
C LEU A 31 14.73 18.51 19.65
N SER A 32 13.92 19.16 20.47
CA SER A 32 12.47 18.97 20.46
C SER A 32 11.92 19.13 19.04
N ALA A 33 10.94 18.30 18.67
CA ALA A 33 10.22 18.38 17.39
C ALA A 33 9.73 19.80 17.07
N TRP A 34 9.41 20.61 18.11
CA TRP A 34 9.03 22.01 17.98
C TRP A 34 10.08 22.89 17.30
N VAL A 35 11.37 22.60 17.48
CA VAL A 35 12.46 23.32 16.80
C VAL A 35 12.41 23.06 15.30
N TRP A 36 12.23 21.80 14.90
CA TRP A 36 12.10 21.40 13.50
C TRP A 36 10.83 21.96 12.85
N ILE A 37 9.70 21.91 13.55
CA ILE A 37 8.44 22.53 13.10
C ILE A 37 8.63 24.02 12.87
N GLY A 38 9.25 24.74 13.83
CA GLY A 38 9.53 26.16 13.72
C GLY A 38 10.47 26.48 12.56
N ALA A 39 11.59 25.76 12.44
CA ALA A 39 12.57 25.95 11.37
C ALA A 39 11.95 25.71 9.98
N LEU A 40 11.22 24.61 9.80
CA LEU A 40 10.56 24.29 8.53
C LEU A 40 9.46 25.30 8.19
N THR A 41 8.69 25.76 9.18
CA THR A 41 7.64 26.76 8.98
C THR A 41 8.23 28.10 8.57
N ILE A 42 9.26 28.58 9.28
CA ILE A 42 9.93 29.86 8.96
C ILE A 42 10.58 29.78 7.58
N ALA A 43 11.30 28.70 7.27
CA ALA A 43 11.94 28.55 5.97
C ALA A 43 10.90 28.41 4.84
N GLY A 44 9.83 27.63 5.05
CA GLY A 44 8.74 27.50 4.08
C GLY A 44 8.02 28.81 3.81
N LEU A 45 7.71 29.58 4.86
CA LEU A 45 7.12 30.93 4.73
C LEU A 45 8.09 31.92 4.08
N GLY A 46 9.39 31.83 4.37
CA GLY A 46 10.42 32.63 3.71
C GLY A 46 10.48 32.39 2.21
N VAL A 47 10.52 31.12 1.79
CA VAL A 47 10.47 30.73 0.36
C VAL A 47 9.16 31.19 -0.29
N TYR A 48 8.03 31.04 0.41
CA TYR A 48 6.74 31.52 -0.08
C TYR A 48 6.71 33.05 -0.24
N ALA A 49 7.32 33.81 0.68
CA ALA A 49 7.41 35.26 0.59
C ALA A 49 8.26 35.73 -0.60
N VAL A 50 9.34 35.01 -0.91
CA VAL A 50 10.13 35.25 -2.14
C VAL A 50 9.26 35.01 -3.37
N TYR A 51 8.56 33.88 -3.44
CA TYR A 51 7.61 33.59 -4.52
C TYR A 51 6.48 34.63 -4.63
N ALA A 52 5.99 35.16 -3.51
CA ALA A 52 4.95 36.17 -3.51
C ALA A 52 5.42 37.51 -4.10
N THR A 53 6.72 37.82 -3.97
CA THR A 53 7.35 39.01 -4.53
C THR A 53 7.63 38.85 -6.02
N ASP A 54 8.13 37.68 -6.44
CA ASP A 54 8.37 37.35 -7.84
C ASP A 54 7.69 36.02 -8.20
N ARG A 55 6.49 36.13 -8.80
CA ARG A 55 5.66 34.97 -9.18
C ARG A 55 6.15 34.27 -10.46
N SER A 56 7.26 34.69 -11.04
CA SER A 56 7.81 34.06 -12.24
C SER A 56 8.27 32.62 -11.98
N GLU A 57 8.77 32.33 -10.78
CA GLU A 57 9.37 31.04 -10.43
C GLU A 57 8.41 30.09 -9.71
N ARG A 58 7.52 29.43 -10.46
CA ARG A 58 6.53 28.50 -9.90
C ARG A 58 7.11 27.30 -9.12
N TRP A 59 8.37 26.93 -9.35
CA TRP A 59 9.02 25.83 -8.62
C TRP A 59 9.18 26.16 -7.12
N LEU A 60 9.33 27.44 -6.76
CA LEU A 60 9.40 27.90 -5.37
C LEU A 60 8.09 27.64 -4.60
N LEU A 61 6.94 27.68 -5.29
CA LEU A 61 5.66 27.34 -4.69
C LEU A 61 5.63 25.87 -4.27
N VAL A 62 6.10 24.95 -5.13
CA VAL A 62 6.15 23.53 -4.80
C VAL A 62 7.11 23.27 -3.64
N LEU A 63 8.26 23.95 -3.61
CA LEU A 63 9.23 23.83 -2.52
C LEU A 63 8.65 24.32 -1.19
N SER A 64 8.12 25.55 -1.17
CA SER A 64 7.49 26.11 0.04
C SER A 64 6.32 25.26 0.52
N TYR A 65 5.46 24.80 -0.40
CA TYR A 65 4.38 23.87 -0.10
C TYR A 65 4.88 22.60 0.58
N THR A 66 5.93 21.97 0.04
CA THR A 66 6.47 20.72 0.58
C THR A 66 7.03 20.93 1.99
N MET A 67 7.75 22.03 2.23
CA MET A 67 8.27 22.36 3.56
C MET A 67 7.15 22.59 4.58
N LEU A 68 6.11 23.33 4.19
CA LEU A 68 4.95 23.59 5.06
C LEU A 68 4.11 22.33 5.30
N ALA A 69 3.93 21.48 4.29
CA ALA A 69 3.22 20.21 4.44
C ALA A 69 3.94 19.26 5.40
N ILE A 70 5.28 19.20 5.35
CA ILE A 70 6.07 18.42 6.32
C ILE A 70 5.99 19.06 7.70
N ALA A 71 6.16 20.37 7.82
CA ALA A 71 6.05 21.07 9.10
C ALA A 71 4.69 20.83 9.78
N LEU A 72 3.61 20.90 9.00
CA LEU A 72 2.25 20.63 9.47
C LEU A 72 2.10 19.15 9.89
N MET A 73 2.64 18.21 9.12
CA MET A 73 2.60 16.79 9.49
C MET A 73 3.27 16.54 10.84
N VAL A 74 4.51 17.03 11.01
CA VAL A 74 5.25 16.86 12.26
C VAL A 74 4.52 17.55 13.41
N ALA A 75 3.94 18.72 13.19
CA ALA A 75 3.13 19.41 14.20
C ALA A 75 1.90 18.60 14.61
N LEU A 76 1.16 18.03 13.66
CA LEU A 76 -0.04 17.23 13.94
C LEU A 76 0.30 15.94 14.70
N ILE A 77 1.43 15.29 14.36
CA ILE A 77 1.93 14.12 15.09
C ILE A 77 2.35 14.53 16.51
N THR A 78 3.09 15.63 16.66
CA THR A 78 3.58 16.13 17.95
C THR A 78 2.42 16.55 18.87
N LEU A 79 1.31 17.02 18.30
CA LEU A 79 0.10 17.41 19.01
C LEU A 79 -0.86 16.24 19.28
N ASP A 80 -0.49 15.01 18.93
CA ASP A 80 -1.34 13.80 19.05
C ASP A 80 -2.69 13.92 18.29
N VAL A 81 -2.72 14.77 17.26
CA VAL A 81 -3.89 14.95 16.39
C VAL A 81 -3.86 13.95 15.22
N LEU A 82 -2.66 13.71 14.68
CA LEU A 82 -2.43 12.74 13.61
C LEU A 82 -1.76 11.50 14.19
N GLN A 83 -2.53 10.44 14.33
CA GLN A 83 -2.03 9.13 14.75
C GLN A 83 -1.14 8.52 13.65
N ASP A 84 -0.17 7.69 14.05
CA ASP A 84 0.80 7.07 13.15
C ASP A 84 0.15 6.31 11.98
N SER A 85 -0.99 5.65 12.22
CA SER A 85 -1.78 4.96 11.19
C SER A 85 -2.28 5.88 10.08
N PHE A 86 -2.63 7.13 10.40
CA PHE A 86 -3.17 8.09 9.43
C PHE A 86 -2.10 8.91 8.70
N VAL A 87 -0.80 8.68 8.99
CA VAL A 87 0.31 9.39 8.33
C VAL A 87 0.29 9.16 6.82
N ALA A 88 0.03 7.92 6.37
CA ALA A 88 -0.07 7.60 4.95
C ALA A 88 -1.24 8.34 4.27
N THR A 89 -2.39 8.41 4.94
CA THR A 89 -3.57 9.18 4.48
C THR A 89 -3.25 10.66 4.32
N TYR A 90 -2.57 11.24 5.32
CA TYR A 90 -2.12 12.63 5.27
C TYR A 90 -1.17 12.87 4.09
N VAL A 91 -0.13 12.05 3.94
CA VAL A 91 0.89 12.21 2.89
C VAL A 91 0.27 12.10 1.50
N LEU A 92 -0.57 11.10 1.26
CA LEU A 92 -1.26 10.93 -0.04
C LEU A 92 -2.14 12.13 -0.37
N THR A 93 -2.88 12.63 0.63
CA THR A 93 -3.73 13.83 0.48
C THR A 93 -2.88 15.07 0.21
N ALA A 94 -1.77 15.25 0.93
CA ALA A 94 -0.85 16.35 0.73
C ALA A 94 -0.20 16.30 -0.67
N ILE A 95 0.15 15.12 -1.20
CA ILE A 95 0.70 15.01 -2.56
C ILE A 95 -0.38 15.28 -3.62
N ALA A 96 -1.65 15.00 -3.33
CA ALA A 96 -2.75 15.28 -4.26
C ALA A 96 -3.01 16.78 -4.48
N LEU A 97 -2.79 17.62 -3.46
CA LEU A 97 -3.10 19.06 -3.51
C LEU A 97 -2.35 19.83 -4.62
N PRO A 98 -1.04 19.63 -4.85
CA PRO A 98 -0.35 20.24 -6.00
C PRO A 98 -0.98 19.90 -7.35
N PHE A 99 -1.37 18.65 -7.58
CA PHE A 99 -2.04 18.24 -8.83
C PHE A 99 -3.42 18.89 -8.96
N LEU A 100 -4.18 18.94 -7.85
CA LEU A 100 -5.46 19.61 -7.82
C LEU A 100 -5.30 21.11 -8.10
N TYR A 101 -4.29 21.76 -7.51
CA TYR A 101 -3.95 23.15 -7.76
C TYR A 101 -3.62 23.42 -9.23
N VAL A 102 -2.82 22.56 -9.88
CA VAL A 102 -2.51 22.67 -11.32
C VAL A 102 -3.79 22.66 -12.15
N TYR A 103 -4.69 21.70 -11.89
CA TYR A 103 -5.96 21.60 -12.61
C TYR A 103 -6.90 22.80 -12.38
N LEU A 104 -6.98 23.30 -11.14
CA LEU A 104 -7.83 24.44 -10.81
C LEU A 104 -7.28 25.76 -11.38
N SER A 105 -5.95 25.89 -11.43
CA SER A 105 -5.27 27.06 -11.97
C SER A 105 -5.41 27.16 -13.48
N ASP A 106 -5.30 26.03 -14.19
CA ASP A 106 -5.43 25.99 -15.63
C ASP A 106 -6.11 24.68 -16.08
N ARG A 107 -7.38 24.81 -16.47
CA ARG A 107 -8.23 23.69 -16.91
C ARG A 107 -7.74 23.03 -18.20
N THR A 108 -6.80 23.64 -18.92
CA THR A 108 -6.14 23.00 -20.06
C THR A 108 -5.27 21.81 -19.62
N HIS A 109 -4.73 21.85 -18.39
CA HIS A 109 -3.99 20.76 -17.76
C HIS A 109 -4.94 19.74 -17.12
N TRP A 110 -5.95 19.31 -17.86
CA TRP A 110 -6.98 18.39 -17.39
C TRP A 110 -6.40 17.05 -16.89
N TRP A 111 -5.24 16.64 -17.40
CA TRP A 111 -4.56 15.42 -16.99
C TRP A 111 -4.25 15.41 -15.48
N ALA A 112 -4.03 16.58 -14.85
CA ALA A 112 -3.65 16.67 -13.44
C ALA A 112 -4.77 16.25 -12.48
N ILE A 113 -6.04 16.24 -12.92
CA ILE A 113 -7.13 15.73 -12.07
C ILE A 113 -7.04 14.22 -11.85
N ILE A 114 -6.43 13.46 -12.76
CA ILE A 114 -6.37 12.00 -12.66
C ILE A 114 -5.41 11.59 -11.53
N PRO A 115 -4.14 12.05 -11.49
CA PRO A 115 -3.27 11.79 -10.34
C PRO A 115 -3.85 12.32 -9.03
N ALA A 116 -4.42 13.53 -9.03
CA ALA A 116 -5.04 14.10 -7.83
C ALA A 116 -6.16 13.19 -7.29
N TYR A 117 -7.05 12.73 -8.17
CA TYR A 117 -8.14 11.83 -7.81
C TYR A 117 -7.63 10.49 -7.28
N ILE A 118 -6.67 9.85 -7.96
CA ILE A 118 -6.15 8.54 -7.55
C ILE A 118 -5.47 8.65 -6.18
N LEU A 119 -4.64 9.67 -5.96
CA LEU A 119 -4.00 9.89 -4.66
C LEU A 119 -5.02 10.13 -3.55
N LEU A 120 -6.06 10.92 -3.79
CA LEU A 120 -7.14 11.12 -2.83
C LEU A 120 -7.94 9.83 -2.59
N ALA A 121 -8.25 9.07 -3.63
CA ALA A 121 -8.98 7.82 -3.50
C ALA A 121 -8.21 6.80 -2.63
N ILE A 122 -6.89 6.67 -2.86
CA ILE A 122 -6.01 5.81 -2.06
C ILE A 122 -5.86 6.38 -0.64
N GLY A 123 -5.72 7.69 -0.47
CA GLY A 123 -5.69 8.32 0.86
C GLY A 123 -6.96 8.01 1.67
N VAL A 124 -8.13 8.13 1.03
CA VAL A 124 -9.41 7.74 1.64
C VAL A 124 -9.43 6.25 1.97
N MET A 125 -8.98 5.39 1.04
CA MET A 125 -8.91 3.95 1.29
C MET A 125 -8.11 3.61 2.54
N VAL A 126 -6.90 4.16 2.66
CA VAL A 126 -6.04 3.94 3.83
C VAL A 126 -6.74 4.44 5.08
N GLY A 127 -7.34 5.63 5.05
CA GLY A 127 -8.11 6.14 6.19
C GLY A 127 -9.32 5.28 6.57
N LEU A 128 -9.98 4.64 5.60
CA LEU A 128 -11.10 3.72 5.87
C LEU A 128 -10.63 2.41 6.49
N ILE A 129 -9.48 1.88 6.07
CA ILE A 129 -8.87 0.67 6.63
C ILE A 129 -8.46 0.93 8.08
N GLU A 130 -7.71 1.99 8.31
CA GLU A 130 -7.24 2.36 9.66
C GLU A 130 -8.40 2.74 10.59
N GLY A 131 -9.49 3.27 10.03
CA GLY A 131 -10.74 3.51 10.76
C GLY A 131 -11.57 2.26 11.06
N GLY A 132 -11.17 1.08 10.57
CA GLY A 132 -11.91 -0.17 10.73
C GLY A 132 -13.22 -0.22 9.93
N ILE A 133 -13.35 0.60 8.89
CA ILE A 133 -14.54 0.69 8.04
C ILE A 133 -14.41 -0.20 6.80
N LEU A 134 -13.20 -0.34 6.26
CA LEU A 134 -12.92 -1.13 5.06
C LEU A 134 -12.03 -2.32 5.41
N ASP A 135 -12.46 -3.52 5.02
CA ASP A 135 -11.67 -4.74 5.19
C ASP A 135 -10.47 -4.78 4.25
N ASP A 136 -9.34 -5.31 4.74
CA ASP A 136 -8.09 -5.47 3.99
C ASP A 136 -8.27 -6.30 2.70
N ASN A 137 -9.19 -7.27 2.70
CA ASN A 137 -9.48 -8.10 1.54
C ASN A 137 -10.09 -7.29 0.38
N LEU A 138 -10.71 -6.14 0.68
CA LEU A 138 -11.34 -5.29 -0.33
C LEU A 138 -10.38 -4.24 -0.92
N VAL A 139 -9.11 -4.19 -0.48
CA VAL A 139 -8.12 -3.21 -0.98
C VAL A 139 -7.99 -3.26 -2.50
N ALA A 140 -7.74 -4.45 -3.07
CA ALA A 140 -7.56 -4.60 -4.50
C ALA A 140 -8.80 -4.18 -5.29
N THR A 141 -9.98 -4.59 -4.81
CA THR A 141 -11.29 -4.19 -5.35
C THR A 141 -11.45 -2.67 -5.33
N TYR A 142 -11.23 -2.05 -4.18
CA TYR A 142 -11.37 -0.61 -4.00
C TYR A 142 -10.44 0.16 -4.94
N VAL A 143 -9.15 -0.21 -5.00
CA VAL A 143 -8.16 0.47 -5.85
C VAL A 143 -8.54 0.35 -7.33
N LEU A 144 -8.86 -0.86 -7.80
CA LEU A 144 -9.16 -1.06 -9.22
C LEU A 144 -10.44 -0.34 -9.66
N LEU A 145 -11.49 -0.37 -8.84
CA LEU A 145 -12.72 0.37 -9.12
C LEU A 145 -12.49 1.89 -9.05
N SER A 146 -11.70 2.36 -8.08
CA SER A 146 -11.32 3.77 -7.99
C SER A 146 -10.56 4.21 -9.23
N VAL A 147 -9.56 3.45 -9.67
CA VAL A 147 -8.79 3.76 -10.89
C VAL A 147 -9.67 3.76 -12.15
N ALA A 148 -10.71 2.94 -12.21
CA ALA A 148 -11.62 2.90 -13.36
C ALA A 148 -12.43 4.20 -13.53
N ILE A 149 -12.79 4.86 -12.42
CA ILE A 149 -13.65 6.06 -12.40
C ILE A 149 -13.12 7.19 -13.31
N PRO A 150 -11.88 7.68 -13.19
CA PRO A 150 -11.40 8.78 -14.03
C PRO A 150 -11.45 8.44 -15.52
N PHE A 151 -11.22 7.19 -15.91
CA PHE A 151 -11.33 6.78 -17.31
C PHE A 151 -12.78 6.79 -17.82
N PHE A 152 -13.73 6.32 -17.01
CA PHE A 152 -15.14 6.43 -17.37
C PHE A 152 -15.60 7.88 -17.45
N VAL A 153 -15.11 8.76 -16.56
CA VAL A 153 -15.37 10.20 -16.61
C VAL A 153 -14.82 10.83 -17.89
N ILE A 154 -13.61 10.46 -18.33
CA ILE A 154 -13.03 10.92 -19.61
C ILE A 154 -13.95 10.55 -20.77
N TYR A 155 -14.36 9.29 -20.87
CA TYR A 155 -15.23 8.82 -21.94
C TYR A 155 -16.64 9.44 -21.88
N ALA A 156 -17.18 9.64 -20.68
CA ALA A 156 -18.48 10.28 -20.49
C ALA A 156 -18.46 11.76 -20.92
N ARG A 157 -17.34 12.46 -20.69
CA ARG A 157 -17.16 13.87 -21.05
C ARG A 157 -16.94 14.08 -22.54
N ASP A 158 -16.14 13.23 -23.18
CA ASP A 158 -15.95 13.24 -24.62
C ASP A 158 -16.03 11.82 -25.18
N ARG A 159 -17.19 11.51 -25.78
CA ARG A 159 -17.46 10.21 -26.40
C ARG A 159 -16.51 9.86 -27.54
N LYS A 160 -15.73 10.81 -28.06
CA LYS A 160 -14.68 10.52 -29.05
C LYS A 160 -13.46 9.84 -28.42
N GLN A 161 -13.26 9.97 -27.11
CA GLN A 161 -12.17 9.35 -26.35
C GLN A 161 -12.46 7.88 -26.01
N TRP A 162 -12.80 7.06 -27.02
CA TRP A 162 -13.09 5.63 -26.84
C TRP A 162 -11.94 4.84 -26.22
N TRP A 163 -10.70 5.32 -26.39
CA TRP A 163 -9.52 4.70 -25.79
C TRP A 163 -9.64 4.54 -24.28
N ALA A 164 -10.34 5.44 -23.58
CA ALA A 164 -10.49 5.40 -22.12
C ALA A 164 -11.37 4.25 -21.63
N LEU A 165 -12.25 3.70 -22.47
CA LEU A 165 -13.05 2.52 -22.12
C LEU A 165 -12.21 1.27 -21.95
N ILE A 166 -11.06 1.17 -22.60
CA ILE A 166 -10.19 -0.01 -22.49
C ILE A 166 -9.57 -0.10 -21.09
N PRO A 167 -8.78 0.89 -20.61
CA PRO A 167 -8.23 0.83 -19.26
C PRO A 167 -9.33 0.89 -18.20
N GLY A 168 -10.35 1.76 -18.35
CA GLY A 168 -11.47 1.84 -17.40
C GLY A 168 -12.29 0.57 -17.35
N GLY A 169 -12.59 -0.03 -18.49
CA GLY A 169 -13.35 -1.27 -18.60
C GLY A 169 -12.58 -2.47 -18.05
N ILE A 170 -11.29 -2.61 -18.36
CA ILE A 170 -10.46 -3.70 -17.84
C ILE A 170 -10.32 -3.58 -16.33
N THR A 171 -9.91 -2.41 -15.82
CA THR A 171 -9.74 -2.20 -14.38
C THR A 171 -11.06 -2.33 -13.62
N GLY A 172 -12.14 -1.77 -14.16
CA GLY A 172 -13.48 -1.88 -13.58
C GLY A 172 -14.00 -3.31 -13.56
N LEU A 173 -13.81 -4.08 -14.65
CA LEU A 173 -14.25 -5.47 -14.73
C LEU A 173 -13.46 -6.37 -13.78
N ILE A 174 -12.13 -6.18 -13.70
CA ILE A 174 -11.29 -6.94 -12.75
C ILE A 174 -11.69 -6.59 -11.32
N GLY A 175 -11.85 -5.30 -10.99
CA GLY A 175 -12.30 -4.87 -9.66
C GLY A 175 -13.65 -5.48 -9.28
N LEU A 176 -14.61 -5.51 -10.21
CA LEU A 176 -15.91 -6.14 -9.97
C LEU A 176 -15.81 -7.66 -9.83
N ALA A 177 -14.95 -8.32 -10.63
CA ALA A 177 -14.72 -9.75 -10.52
C ALA A 177 -14.10 -10.12 -9.17
N LEU A 178 -13.16 -9.31 -8.66
CA LEU A 178 -12.60 -9.50 -7.33
C LEU A 178 -13.64 -9.30 -6.23
N PHE A 179 -14.50 -8.28 -6.35
CA PHE A 179 -15.59 -8.08 -5.39
C PHE A 179 -16.52 -9.30 -5.30
N VAL A 180 -16.92 -9.84 -6.45
CA VAL A 180 -17.75 -11.06 -6.51
C VAL A 180 -16.98 -12.28 -5.99
N ALA A 181 -15.69 -12.38 -6.31
CA ALA A 181 -14.85 -13.49 -5.85
C ALA A 181 -14.69 -13.50 -4.32
N GLU A 182 -14.47 -12.35 -3.69
CA GLU A 182 -14.37 -12.23 -2.24
C GLU A 182 -15.70 -12.60 -1.56
N ALA A 183 -16.82 -12.05 -2.06
CA ALA A 183 -18.14 -12.39 -1.56
C ALA A 183 -18.45 -13.90 -1.72
N ALA A 184 -17.99 -14.53 -2.81
CA ALA A 184 -18.16 -15.96 -3.02
C ALA A 184 -17.24 -16.79 -2.13
N ALA A 185 -15.98 -16.35 -1.93
CA ALA A 185 -15.00 -17.04 -1.10
C ALA A 185 -15.45 -17.16 0.36
N GLU A 186 -16.15 -16.16 0.87
CA GLU A 186 -16.75 -16.16 2.21
C GLU A 186 -17.63 -17.40 2.47
N TYR A 187 -18.35 -17.89 1.45
CA TYR A 187 -19.22 -19.06 1.57
C TYR A 187 -18.61 -20.34 0.98
N ILE A 188 -17.93 -20.22 -0.16
CA ILE A 188 -17.38 -21.37 -0.90
C ILE A 188 -16.25 -22.02 -0.10
N VAL A 189 -15.34 -21.23 0.49
CA VAL A 189 -14.20 -21.80 1.22
C VAL A 189 -14.66 -22.62 2.42
N PRO A 190 -15.54 -22.12 3.32
CA PRO A 190 -16.08 -22.93 4.40
C PRO A 190 -16.85 -24.17 3.92
N ALA A 191 -17.69 -24.02 2.88
CA ALA A 191 -18.46 -25.16 2.35
C ALA A 191 -17.55 -26.28 1.83
N VAL A 192 -16.50 -25.93 1.06
CA VAL A 192 -15.51 -26.90 0.58
C VAL A 192 -14.77 -27.55 1.74
N LEU A 193 -14.35 -26.79 2.75
CA LEU A 193 -13.69 -27.34 3.94
C LEU A 193 -14.59 -28.32 4.71
N ILE A 194 -15.88 -28.01 4.86
CA ILE A 194 -16.87 -28.88 5.50
C ILE A 194 -17.02 -30.18 4.70
N ILE A 195 -17.18 -30.11 3.38
CA ILE A 195 -17.35 -31.28 2.51
C ILE A 195 -16.10 -32.17 2.55
N VAL A 196 -14.91 -31.57 2.43
CA VAL A 196 -13.63 -32.29 2.48
C VAL A 196 -13.44 -32.92 3.86
N GLY A 197 -13.72 -32.20 4.93
CA GLY A 197 -13.66 -32.71 6.30
C GLY A 197 -14.59 -33.89 6.53
N ALA A 198 -15.85 -33.79 6.08
CA ALA A 198 -16.82 -34.88 6.14
C ALA A 198 -16.35 -36.11 5.35
N TRP A 199 -15.80 -35.90 4.15
CA TRP A 199 -15.27 -36.99 3.32
C TRP A 199 -14.09 -37.71 4.00
N VAL A 200 -13.16 -36.97 4.61
CA VAL A 200 -12.02 -37.56 5.34
C VAL A 200 -12.51 -38.39 6.52
N LEU A 201 -13.48 -37.88 7.30
CA LEU A 201 -14.06 -38.61 8.43
C LEU A 201 -14.70 -39.93 7.99
N ILE A 202 -15.54 -39.89 6.95
CA ILE A 202 -16.19 -41.09 6.40
C ILE A 202 -15.14 -42.11 5.95
N ARG A 203 -14.11 -41.65 5.23
CA ARG A 203 -13.04 -42.53 4.75
C ARG A 203 -12.25 -43.20 5.89
N GLN A 204 -12.12 -42.55 7.04
CA GLN A 204 -11.47 -43.15 8.22
C GLN A 204 -12.32 -44.26 8.85
N PHE A 205 -13.65 -44.09 8.91
CA PHE A 205 -14.53 -45.13 9.46
C PHE A 205 -14.65 -46.36 8.53
N THR A 206 -14.56 -46.19 7.22
CA THR A 206 -14.59 -47.31 6.25
C THR A 206 -13.27 -48.07 6.13
N ARG A 207 -12.16 -47.57 6.72
CA ARG A 207 -10.86 -48.25 6.78
C ARG A 207 -10.62 -49.05 8.06
N ARG A 208 -11.66 -49.37 8.84
CA ARG A 208 -11.54 -50.38 9.90
C ARG A 208 -11.34 -51.75 9.24
N GLU A 209 -10.29 -52.42 9.67
CA GLU A 209 -9.58 -53.51 9.00
C GLU A 209 -10.46 -54.68 8.53
N PRO A 210 -10.04 -55.41 7.47
CA PRO A 210 -10.52 -56.77 7.21
C PRO A 210 -10.37 -57.53 8.51
N THR A 211 -11.48 -58.02 9.04
CA THR A 211 -11.48 -58.79 10.28
C THR A 211 -10.43 -59.88 10.15
N ALA A 212 -9.61 -60.04 11.20
CA ALA A 212 -8.64 -61.13 11.36
C ALA A 212 -9.32 -62.52 11.46
N MET A 213 -10.34 -62.77 10.64
CA MET A 213 -11.04 -64.03 10.42
C MET A 213 -10.57 -64.73 9.14
N ASP A 214 -9.81 -64.06 8.26
CA ASP A 214 -9.23 -64.65 7.03
C ASP A 214 -7.73 -64.95 7.14
N ALA A 215 -7.16 -64.96 8.36
CA ALA A 215 -5.82 -65.51 8.54
C ALA A 215 -5.90 -67.03 8.27
N PRO A 216 -5.18 -67.59 7.28
CA PRO A 216 -5.12 -69.04 7.11
C PRO A 216 -4.56 -69.64 8.40
N GLU A 217 -5.20 -70.69 8.92
CA GLU A 217 -4.67 -71.42 10.07
C GLU A 217 -3.20 -71.81 9.81
N PRO A 218 -2.31 -71.69 10.80
CA PRO A 218 -0.96 -72.22 10.66
C PRO A 218 -1.09 -73.73 10.47
N VAL A 219 -0.67 -74.23 9.30
CA VAL A 219 -0.57 -75.67 9.05
C VAL A 219 0.42 -76.24 10.05
N GLU A 220 -0.07 -77.02 11.01
CA GLU A 220 0.75 -77.79 11.93
C GLU A 220 1.65 -78.74 11.11
N PRO A 221 2.97 -78.78 11.37
CA PRO A 221 3.82 -79.76 10.72
C PRO A 221 3.41 -81.15 11.22
N GLU A 222 2.92 -81.97 10.30
CA GLU A 222 2.62 -83.38 10.49
C GLU A 222 3.89 -84.08 11.01
N THR A 223 3.91 -84.36 12.31
CA THR A 223 5.01 -85.10 12.96
C THR A 223 4.99 -86.52 12.41
N ASP A 224 5.81 -86.75 11.39
CA ASP A 224 6.04 -88.06 10.80
C ASP A 224 6.50 -89.03 11.89
N GLN A 225 5.64 -90.00 12.21
CA GLN A 225 5.91 -91.02 13.20
C GLN A 225 6.96 -91.97 12.61
N LEU A 226 8.20 -91.84 13.09
CA LEU A 226 9.26 -92.82 12.87
C LEU A 226 8.79 -94.21 13.34
N PRO A 227 8.86 -95.25 12.51
CA PRO A 227 8.59 -96.62 12.96
C PRO A 227 9.71 -97.09 13.89
N ALA A 228 9.32 -97.75 14.98
CA ALA A 228 10.21 -98.35 15.95
C ALA A 228 10.98 -99.52 15.34
N GLU A 229 12.32 -99.51 15.50
CA GLU A 229 13.17 -100.70 15.53
C GLU A 229 13.83 -100.81 16.90
#